data_AF-A0A849ESL6-F1
#
_entry.id   AF-A0A849ESL6-F1
#
_cell.length_a   1.000
_cell.length_b   1.000
_cell.length_c   1.000
_cell.angle_alpha   90.00
_cell.angle_beta   90.00
_cell.angle_gamma   90.00
#
_symmetry.space_group_name_H-M   'P 1'
#
loop_
_entity.id
_entity.type
_entity.pdbx_description
1 polymer ?
#
loop_
_entity_poly.entity_id
_entity_poly.type
_entity_poly.pdbx_seq_one_letter_code
_entity_poly.pdbx_strand_id
1 'polypeptide(L)'
;MNPERKLMFHVPEACRWIVVVCALALNFTACGNGKEAADGRRTQCRDALSSLQSRHARLNRDVARLQDEYEQLLAGHENLKVKHEALRLWSRQVASRYGPGVWYFGKAERPLPLEHLPLATAHLLSERLNRLFRQEGLPQFALVKIEGDVAFVHIADDLMLTQNMGTTGATGYIQSITYTLTSLR
;
A
#
# COMPACT_ATOMS: atom_id res chain seq x y z
N MET A 1 4.14 -32.08 19.40
CA MET A 1 3.81 -32.50 20.78
C MET A 1 3.83 -31.27 21.68
N ASN A 2 2.66 -30.77 22.07
CA ASN A 2 2.42 -29.96 23.27
C ASN A 2 0.88 -30.04 23.53
N PRO A 3 0.44 -30.08 24.79
CA PRO A 3 -0.75 -30.81 25.21
C PRO A 3 -2.03 -29.97 25.22
N GLU A 4 -3.13 -30.72 25.23
CA GLU A 4 -4.50 -30.29 25.46
C GLU A 4 -4.65 -29.37 26.68
N ARG A 5 -5.12 -28.14 26.45
CA ARG A 5 -5.80 -27.36 27.50
C ARG A 5 -7.28 -27.76 27.50
N LYS A 6 -7.62 -28.70 28.39
CA LYS A 6 -9.00 -28.92 28.85
C LYS A 6 -9.51 -27.64 29.53
N LEU A 7 -10.34 -26.88 28.82
CA LEU A 7 -11.21 -25.89 29.44
C LEU A 7 -12.41 -26.62 30.05
N MET A 8 -12.30 -26.94 31.34
CA MET A 8 -13.46 -27.27 32.17
C MET A 8 -14.36 -26.04 32.23
N PHE A 9 -15.45 -26.06 31.46
CA PHE A 9 -16.55 -25.13 31.68
C PHE A 9 -17.27 -25.52 32.96
N HIS A 10 -17.00 -24.77 34.03
CA HIS A 10 -17.77 -24.82 35.25
C HIS A 10 -19.14 -24.19 34.96
N VAL A 11 -20.12 -25.02 34.62
CA VAL A 11 -21.51 -24.59 34.44
C VAL A 11 -22.11 -24.40 35.84
N PRO A 12 -22.56 -23.19 36.21
CA PRO A 12 -23.11 -22.91 37.53
C PRO A 12 -24.42 -23.68 37.75
N GLU A 13 -24.66 -24.18 38.96
CA GLU A 13 -25.82 -25.00 39.33
C GLU A 13 -27.18 -24.33 39.06
N ALA A 14 -27.21 -23.01 38.88
CA ALA A 14 -28.36 -22.24 38.45
C ALA A 14 -28.89 -22.65 37.04
N CYS A 15 -28.03 -23.16 36.15
CA CYS A 15 -28.43 -23.58 34.81
C CYS A 15 -29.18 -24.93 34.78
N ARG A 16 -29.05 -25.77 35.81
CA ARG A 16 -29.75 -27.07 35.86
C ARG A 16 -31.26 -26.90 36.12
N TRP A 17 -31.63 -25.96 36.97
CA TRP A 17 -33.03 -25.71 37.30
C TRP A 17 -33.79 -25.00 36.16
N ILE A 18 -33.13 -24.15 35.37
CA ILE A 18 -33.76 -23.48 34.22
C ILE A 18 -34.18 -24.49 33.14
N VAL A 19 -33.36 -25.52 32.87
CA VAL A 19 -33.70 -26.59 31.91
C VAL A 19 -34.88 -27.44 32.40
N VAL A 20 -34.93 -27.73 33.70
CA VAL A 20 -36.03 -28.51 34.31
C VAL A 20 -37.33 -27.72 34.35
N VAL A 21 -37.29 -26.42 34.63
CA VAL A 21 -38.48 -25.55 34.63
C VAL A 21 -38.99 -25.32 33.20
N CYS A 22 -38.11 -25.19 32.21
CA CYS A 22 -38.51 -25.14 30.80
C CYS A 22 -39.13 -26.47 30.31
N ALA A 23 -38.64 -27.62 30.80
CA ALA A 23 -39.20 -28.93 30.46
C ALA A 23 -40.56 -29.19 31.14
N LEU A 24 -40.77 -28.67 32.34
CA LEU A 24 -42.06 -28.78 33.06
C LEU A 24 -43.11 -27.81 32.53
N ALA A 25 -42.71 -26.59 32.14
CA ALA A 25 -43.62 -25.61 31.52
C ALA A 25 -44.13 -26.04 30.14
N LEU A 26 -43.43 -26.95 29.44
CA LEU A 26 -43.85 -27.50 28.15
C LEU A 26 -44.86 -28.65 28.26
N ASN A 27 -45.18 -29.14 29.46
CA ASN A 27 -46.07 -30.31 29.65
C ASN A 27 -47.48 -29.97 30.19
N PHE A 28 -47.75 -28.72 30.56
CA PHE A 28 -49.07 -28.29 31.03
C PHE A 28 -49.57 -27.09 30.25
N THR A 29 -50.03 -27.31 29.01
CA THR A 29 -51.20 -26.64 28.41
C THR A 29 -51.51 -27.24 27.03
N ALA A 30 -52.79 -27.55 26.83
CA ALA A 30 -53.46 -27.72 25.54
C ALA A 30 -53.16 -28.98 24.69
N CYS A 31 -53.82 -30.06 25.08
CA CYS A 31 -54.33 -31.08 24.17
C CYS A 31 -55.34 -30.41 23.21
N GLY A 32 -55.12 -30.49 21.89
CA GLY A 32 -56.06 -29.95 20.87
C GLY A 32 -55.41 -29.63 19.53
N ASN A 33 -54.49 -28.65 19.48
CA ASN A 33 -53.84 -28.17 18.24
C ASN A 33 -52.30 -28.25 18.27
N GLY A 34 -51.73 -29.06 19.18
CA GLY A 34 -50.30 -29.07 19.51
C GLY A 34 -49.37 -29.66 18.43
N LYS A 35 -49.87 -30.54 17.56
CA LYS A 35 -49.05 -31.14 16.49
C LYS A 35 -48.74 -30.14 15.38
N GLU A 36 -49.75 -29.39 14.92
CA GLU A 36 -49.58 -28.38 13.86
C GLU A 36 -48.71 -27.20 14.33
N ALA A 37 -48.87 -26.74 15.58
CA ALA A 37 -48.03 -25.68 16.15
C ALA A 37 -46.58 -26.14 16.48
N ALA A 38 -46.37 -27.44 16.73
CA ALA A 38 -45.03 -28.01 16.88
C ALA A 38 -44.34 -28.24 15.53
N ASP A 39 -45.07 -28.70 14.52
CA ASP A 39 -44.56 -28.89 13.17
C ASP A 39 -44.29 -27.56 12.47
N GLY A 40 -45.11 -26.52 12.70
CA GLY A 40 -44.86 -25.15 12.24
C GLY A 40 -43.59 -24.52 12.86
N ARG A 41 -43.30 -24.83 14.13
CA ARG A 41 -42.03 -24.41 14.75
C ARG A 41 -40.83 -25.18 14.21
N ARG A 42 -41.00 -26.46 13.86
CA ARG A 42 -39.95 -27.27 13.23
C ARG A 42 -39.63 -26.81 11.81
N THR A 43 -40.63 -26.45 11.02
CA THR A 43 -40.42 -25.90 9.67
C THR A 43 -39.75 -24.54 9.75
N GLN A 44 -40.21 -23.64 10.63
CA GLN A 44 -39.58 -22.34 10.84
C GLN A 44 -38.10 -22.45 11.28
N CYS A 45 -37.80 -23.38 12.18
CA CYS A 45 -36.42 -23.63 12.62
C CYS A 45 -35.55 -24.21 11.49
N ARG A 46 -36.12 -25.09 10.66
CA ARG A 46 -35.45 -25.65 9.46
C ARG A 46 -35.17 -24.56 8.42
N ASP A 47 -36.10 -23.66 8.19
CA ASP A 47 -35.96 -22.56 7.24
C ASP A 47 -34.94 -21.52 7.74
N ALA A 48 -34.94 -21.25 9.04
CA ALA A 48 -33.90 -20.42 9.66
C ALA A 48 -32.51 -21.07 9.53
N LEU A 49 -32.40 -22.39 9.77
CA LEU A 49 -31.15 -23.12 9.64
C LEU A 49 -30.63 -23.14 8.19
N SER A 50 -31.51 -23.39 7.22
CA SER A 50 -31.14 -23.38 5.80
C SER A 50 -30.74 -21.98 5.32
N SER A 51 -31.43 -20.94 5.79
CA SER A 51 -31.06 -19.55 5.56
C SER A 51 -29.67 -19.25 6.13
N LEU A 52 -29.40 -19.67 7.36
CA LEU A 52 -28.13 -19.43 8.04
C LEU A 52 -26.98 -20.21 7.37
N GLN A 53 -27.22 -21.45 6.94
CA GLN A 53 -26.29 -22.23 6.13
C GLN A 53 -26.00 -21.57 4.78
N SER A 54 -27.02 -21.03 4.10
CA SER A 54 -26.82 -20.33 2.82
C SER A 54 -26.00 -19.05 2.97
N ARG A 55 -26.22 -18.30 4.06
CA ARG A 55 -25.44 -17.11 4.41
C ARG A 55 -24.01 -17.46 4.76
N HIS A 56 -23.81 -18.53 5.55
CA HIS A 56 -22.47 -19.01 5.89
C HIS A 56 -21.71 -19.48 4.64
N ALA A 57 -22.36 -20.20 3.73
CA ALA A 57 -21.77 -20.61 2.45
C ALA A 57 -21.46 -19.42 1.53
N ARG A 58 -22.26 -18.34 1.57
CA ARG A 58 -21.95 -17.10 0.84
C ARG A 58 -20.74 -16.39 1.46
N LEU A 59 -20.72 -16.23 2.78
CA LEU A 59 -19.62 -15.59 3.50
C LEU A 59 -18.29 -16.32 3.26
N ASN A 60 -18.29 -17.65 3.33
CA ASN A 60 -17.07 -18.44 3.07
C ASN A 60 -16.57 -18.26 1.63
N ARG A 61 -17.46 -18.10 0.65
CA ARG A 61 -17.08 -17.79 -0.74
C ARG A 61 -16.50 -16.39 -0.87
N ASP A 62 -17.08 -15.40 -0.19
CA ASP A 62 -16.56 -14.03 -0.20
C ASP A 62 -15.18 -13.95 0.47
N VAL A 63 -14.98 -14.66 1.59
CA VAL A 63 -13.67 -14.76 2.25
C VAL A 63 -12.65 -15.41 1.34
N ALA A 64 -12.98 -16.52 0.69
CA ALA A 64 -12.08 -17.19 -0.24
C ALA A 64 -11.72 -16.29 -1.44
N ARG A 65 -12.69 -15.55 -1.99
CA ARG A 65 -12.43 -14.59 -3.08
C ARG A 65 -11.50 -13.47 -2.64
N LEU A 66 -11.75 -12.87 -1.47
CA LEU A 66 -10.89 -11.80 -0.96
C LEU A 66 -9.47 -12.27 -0.64
N GLN A 67 -9.31 -13.52 -0.20
CA GLN A 67 -8.00 -14.13 0.00
C GLN A 67 -7.25 -14.27 -1.32
N ASP A 68 -7.90 -14.79 -2.36
CA ASP A 68 -7.30 -14.92 -3.69
C ASP A 68 -6.93 -13.55 -4.30
N GLU A 69 -7.83 -12.56 -4.20
CA GLU A 69 -7.56 -11.18 -4.64
C GLU A 69 -6.36 -10.56 -3.89
N TYR A 70 -6.26 -10.79 -2.59
CA TYR A 70 -5.13 -10.32 -1.78
C TYR A 70 -3.81 -10.99 -2.19
N GLU A 71 -3.80 -12.30 -2.42
CA GLU A 71 -2.63 -13.04 -2.87
C GLU A 71 -2.16 -12.56 -4.25
N GLN A 72 -3.09 -12.36 -5.18
CA GLN A 72 -2.79 -11.81 -6.51
C GLN A 72 -2.21 -10.39 -6.42
N LEU A 73 -2.79 -9.54 -5.57
CA LEU A 73 -2.31 -8.18 -5.37
C LEU A 73 -0.90 -8.17 -4.76
N LEU A 74 -0.65 -9.04 -3.78
CA LEU A 74 0.66 -9.19 -3.15
C LEU A 74 1.72 -9.64 -4.17
N ALA A 75 1.40 -10.64 -4.99
CA ALA A 75 2.28 -11.09 -6.07
C ALA A 75 2.56 -9.98 -7.09
N GLY A 76 1.53 -9.20 -7.45
CA GLY A 76 1.66 -8.01 -8.29
C GLY A 76 2.58 -6.95 -7.69
N HIS A 77 2.45 -6.68 -6.38
CA HIS A 77 3.28 -5.73 -5.65
C HIS A 77 4.76 -6.14 -5.63
N GLU A 78 5.05 -7.40 -5.28
CA GLU A 78 6.43 -7.90 -5.25
C GLU A 78 7.07 -7.88 -6.64
N ASN A 79 6.34 -8.26 -7.68
CA ASN A 79 6.83 -8.14 -9.07
C ASN A 79 7.14 -6.68 -9.44
N LEU A 80 6.27 -5.74 -9.06
CA LEU A 80 6.49 -4.32 -9.33
C LEU A 80 7.72 -3.78 -8.59
N LYS A 81 7.93 -4.22 -7.34
CA LYS A 81 9.10 -3.89 -6.52
C LYS A 81 10.40 -4.36 -7.16
N VAL A 82 10.43 -5.60 -7.65
CA VAL A 82 11.59 -6.15 -8.39
C VAL A 82 11.88 -5.33 -9.65
N LYS A 83 10.85 -5.01 -10.45
CA LYS A 83 11.01 -4.16 -11.64
C LYS A 83 11.51 -2.77 -11.30
N HIS A 84 11.01 -2.18 -10.21
CA HIS A 84 11.43 -0.86 -9.76
C HIS A 84 12.92 -0.83 -9.39
N GLU A 85 13.40 -1.86 -8.68
CA GLU A 85 14.80 -1.96 -8.26
C GLU A 85 15.72 -2.22 -9.45
N ALA A 86 15.32 -3.09 -10.38
CA ALA A 86 16.05 -3.31 -11.64
C ALA A 86 16.20 -2.02 -12.44
N LEU A 87 15.11 -1.25 -12.58
CA LEU A 87 15.15 0.04 -13.27
C LEU A 87 16.02 1.06 -12.52
N ARG A 88 16.03 1.03 -11.18
CA ARG A 88 16.88 1.90 -10.33
C ARG A 88 18.35 1.61 -10.55
N LEU A 89 18.74 0.34 -10.58
CA LEU A 89 20.11 -0.08 -10.87
C LEU A 89 20.52 0.30 -12.29
N TRP A 90 19.65 0.03 -13.29
CA TRP A 90 19.91 0.41 -14.68
C TRP A 90 20.11 1.92 -14.84
N SER A 91 19.23 2.74 -14.25
CA SER A 91 19.35 4.21 -14.30
C SER A 91 20.68 4.71 -13.72
N ARG A 92 21.15 4.12 -12.60
CA ARG A 92 22.47 4.45 -12.04
C ARG A 92 23.62 4.04 -12.96
N GLN A 93 23.54 2.88 -13.59
CA GLN A 93 24.55 2.41 -14.55
C GLN A 93 24.60 3.28 -15.80
N VAL A 94 23.45 3.72 -16.30
CA VAL A 94 23.40 4.67 -17.42
C VAL A 94 24.02 5.99 -16.98
N ALA A 95 23.68 6.52 -15.81
CA ALA A 95 24.26 7.76 -15.30
C ALA A 95 25.78 7.68 -15.16
N SER A 96 26.33 6.59 -14.62
CA SER A 96 27.77 6.41 -14.46
C SER A 96 28.52 6.26 -15.79
N ARG A 97 27.87 5.69 -16.82
CA ARG A 97 28.50 5.45 -18.14
C ARG A 97 28.35 6.63 -19.10
N TYR A 98 27.28 7.41 -18.94
CA TYR A 98 27.02 8.57 -19.79
C TYR A 98 28.02 9.70 -19.53
N GLY A 99 28.57 9.77 -18.32
CA GLY A 99 29.50 10.83 -17.92
C GLY A 99 28.81 12.17 -17.70
N PRO A 100 29.59 13.26 -17.57
CA PRO A 100 29.06 14.55 -17.16
C PRO A 100 28.00 15.08 -18.13
N GLY A 101 26.84 15.46 -17.59
CA GLY A 101 25.71 15.90 -18.40
C GLY A 101 24.57 16.50 -17.60
N VAL A 102 23.63 17.13 -18.29
CA VAL A 102 22.43 17.73 -17.71
C VAL A 102 21.31 16.71 -17.74
N TRP A 103 20.73 16.41 -16.58
CA TRP A 103 19.66 15.44 -16.41
C TRP A 103 18.35 16.16 -16.10
N TYR A 104 17.33 15.94 -16.91
CA TYR A 104 16.06 16.64 -16.79
C TYR A 104 14.88 15.67 -16.65
N PHE A 105 13.93 16.00 -15.76
CA PHE A 105 12.76 15.16 -15.47
C PHE A 105 11.59 15.52 -16.40
N GLY A 106 10.88 14.49 -16.85
CA GLY A 106 9.62 14.64 -17.57
C GLY A 106 8.40 14.58 -16.64
N LYS A 107 7.20 14.89 -17.16
CA LYS A 107 5.93 14.92 -16.38
C LYS A 107 5.61 13.62 -15.61
N ALA A 108 6.16 12.48 -16.02
CA ALA A 108 5.97 11.20 -15.34
C ALA A 108 7.21 10.29 -15.44
N GLU A 109 8.37 10.87 -15.74
CA GLU A 109 9.56 10.10 -16.08
C GLU A 109 10.71 10.42 -15.13
N ARG A 110 11.56 9.41 -14.89
CA ARG A 110 12.84 9.61 -14.21
C ARG A 110 13.68 10.58 -15.04
N PRO A 111 14.58 11.37 -14.41
CA PRO A 111 15.46 12.24 -15.17
C PRO A 111 16.20 11.46 -16.25
N LEU A 112 16.16 11.98 -17.47
CA LEU A 112 16.90 11.45 -18.61
C LEU A 112 18.05 12.42 -18.95
N PRO A 113 19.16 11.90 -19.48
CA PRO A 113 20.25 12.76 -19.93
C PRO A 113 19.78 13.56 -21.15
N LEU A 114 19.80 14.88 -21.04
CA LEU A 114 19.39 15.81 -22.09
C LEU A 114 20.59 16.31 -22.91
N GLU A 115 21.69 16.61 -22.22
CA GLU A 115 22.90 17.18 -22.83
C GLU A 115 24.13 16.48 -22.25
N HIS A 116 24.99 15.91 -23.10
CA HIS A 116 26.29 15.37 -22.71
C HIS A 116 27.36 16.45 -22.80
N LEU A 117 28.11 16.67 -21.72
CA LEU A 117 29.10 17.74 -21.61
C LEU A 117 30.39 17.19 -20.97
N PRO A 118 31.26 16.50 -21.72
CA PRO A 118 32.35 15.67 -21.18
C PRO A 118 33.42 16.44 -20.39
N LEU A 119 33.50 17.76 -20.53
CA LEU A 119 34.44 18.64 -19.81
C LEU A 119 33.70 19.65 -18.91
N ALA A 120 32.47 19.34 -18.51
CA ALA A 120 31.68 20.25 -17.70
C ALA A 120 32.24 20.38 -16.27
N THR A 121 32.11 21.57 -15.72
CA THR A 121 32.28 21.82 -14.30
C THR A 121 30.91 21.81 -13.61
N ALA A 122 30.90 21.65 -12.28
CA ALA A 122 29.67 21.76 -11.49
C ALA A 122 28.93 23.08 -11.69
N HIS A 123 29.68 24.18 -11.88
CA HIS A 123 29.10 25.48 -12.22
C HIS A 123 28.41 25.48 -13.58
N LEU A 124 29.06 24.95 -14.62
CA LEU A 124 28.47 24.90 -15.96
C LEU A 124 27.20 24.03 -15.98
N LEU A 125 27.25 22.85 -15.35
CA LEU A 125 26.08 21.98 -15.26
C LEU A 125 24.92 22.65 -14.49
N SER A 126 25.23 23.35 -13.39
CA SER A 126 24.24 24.07 -12.61
C SER A 126 23.60 25.21 -13.40
N GLU A 127 24.41 25.97 -14.15
CA GLU A 127 23.91 27.05 -15.01
C GLU A 127 22.97 26.50 -16.09
N ARG A 128 23.35 25.39 -16.74
CA ARG A 128 22.56 24.74 -17.78
C ARG A 128 21.25 24.20 -17.24
N LEU A 129 21.28 23.52 -16.10
CA LEU A 129 20.07 23.01 -15.47
C LEU A 129 19.15 24.14 -14.99
N ASN A 130 19.69 25.20 -14.40
CA ASN A 130 18.92 26.38 -14.01
C ASN A 130 18.27 27.10 -15.19
N ARG A 131 18.89 27.07 -16.38
CA ARG A 131 18.30 27.60 -17.60
C ARG A 131 17.01 26.84 -17.96
N LEU A 132 17.03 25.51 -17.86
CA LEU A 132 15.85 24.67 -18.08
C LEU A 132 14.78 24.92 -17.01
N PHE A 133 15.18 25.01 -15.74
CA PHE A 133 14.23 25.34 -14.67
C PHE A 133 13.57 26.69 -14.89
N ARG A 134 14.31 27.71 -15.31
CA ARG A 134 13.74 29.02 -15.60
C ARG A 134 12.73 29.00 -16.75
N GLN A 135 12.98 28.19 -17.79
CA GLN A 135 12.07 28.04 -18.93
C GLN A 135 10.72 27.42 -18.50
N GLU A 136 10.75 26.48 -17.56
CA GLU A 136 9.56 25.79 -17.05
C GLU A 136 8.96 26.48 -15.80
N GLY A 137 9.45 27.66 -15.41
CA GLY A 137 8.96 28.39 -14.24
C GLY A 137 9.25 27.70 -12.90
N LEU A 138 10.30 26.86 -12.84
CA LEU A 138 10.73 26.13 -11.66
C LEU A 138 11.76 26.91 -10.84
N PRO A 139 11.88 26.64 -9.53
CA PRO A 139 12.85 27.28 -8.67
C PRO A 139 14.28 26.98 -9.12
N GLN A 140 15.15 27.98 -9.06
CA GLN A 140 16.58 27.83 -9.35
C GLN A 140 17.33 27.40 -8.09
N PHE A 141 18.46 26.72 -8.29
CA PHE A 141 19.33 26.31 -7.20
C PHE A 141 20.73 26.93 -7.34
N ALA A 142 21.41 27.12 -6.22
CA ALA A 142 22.78 27.56 -6.14
C ALA A 142 23.64 26.46 -5.51
N LEU A 143 24.73 26.10 -6.18
CA LEU A 143 25.75 25.24 -5.62
C LEU A 143 26.56 26.06 -4.61
N VAL A 144 26.50 25.69 -3.33
CA VAL A 144 27.17 26.41 -2.23
C VAL A 144 28.62 25.96 -2.10
N LYS A 145 28.82 24.64 -2.01
CA LYS A 145 30.14 24.01 -1.90
C LYS A 145 30.08 22.53 -2.25
N ILE A 146 31.23 21.94 -2.55
CA ILE A 146 31.41 20.50 -2.71
C ILE A 146 32.46 20.04 -1.72
N GLU A 147 32.13 19.06 -0.88
CA GLU A 147 33.04 18.44 0.09
C GLU A 147 33.10 16.94 -0.20
N GLY A 148 34.16 16.51 -0.90
CA GLY A 148 34.36 15.12 -1.32
C GLY A 148 33.13 14.55 -2.03
N ASP A 149 32.54 13.53 -1.40
CA ASP A 149 31.24 12.89 -1.63
C ASP A 149 30.05 13.79 -2.03
N VAL A 150 30.00 14.98 -1.44
CA VAL A 150 28.75 15.67 -1.13
C VAL A 150 28.71 17.06 -1.75
N ALA A 151 27.65 17.35 -2.49
CA ALA A 151 27.36 18.70 -3.00
C ALA A 151 26.29 19.36 -2.11
N PHE A 152 26.61 20.54 -1.58
CA PHE A 152 25.69 21.37 -0.81
C PHE A 152 24.98 22.35 -1.73
N VAL A 153 23.66 22.27 -1.76
CA VAL A 153 22.81 23.04 -2.68
C VAL A 153 21.81 23.86 -1.87
N HIS A 154 21.66 25.12 -2.25
CA HIS A 154 20.60 25.99 -1.76
C HIS A 154 19.56 26.21 -2.86
N ILE A 155 18.28 26.19 -2.52
CA ILE A 155 17.18 26.38 -3.48
C ILE A 155 16.51 27.71 -3.13
N ALA A 156 16.39 28.60 -4.10
CA ALA A 156 16.00 29.99 -3.85
C ALA A 156 14.52 30.15 -3.43
N ASP A 157 13.65 29.24 -3.85
CA ASP A 157 12.22 29.22 -3.52
C ASP A 157 11.81 27.79 -3.14
N ASP A 158 12.02 27.47 -1.86
CA ASP A 158 11.68 26.18 -1.25
C ASP A 158 10.17 26.01 -1.00
N LEU A 159 9.43 27.12 -0.93
CA LEU A 159 7.96 27.12 -0.87
C LEU A 159 7.34 26.53 -2.13
N MET A 160 7.86 26.85 -3.32
CA MET A 160 7.39 26.21 -4.56
C MET A 160 7.55 24.69 -4.55
N LEU A 161 8.64 24.17 -3.97
CA LEU A 161 8.87 22.72 -3.89
C LEU A 161 7.90 22.01 -2.95
N THR A 162 7.56 22.65 -1.84
CA THR A 162 6.75 22.04 -0.78
C THR A 162 5.25 22.19 -1.02
N GLN A 163 4.80 23.28 -1.66
CA GLN A 163 3.37 23.62 -1.76
C GLN A 163 2.79 23.53 -3.18
N ASN A 164 3.58 23.81 -4.22
CA ASN A 164 3.04 24.01 -5.57
C ASN A 164 3.37 22.88 -6.57
N MET A 165 4.48 22.15 -6.37
CA MET A 165 5.00 21.21 -7.37
C MET A 165 4.40 19.79 -7.30
N GLY A 166 3.70 19.47 -6.20
CA GLY A 166 3.26 18.12 -5.87
C GLY A 166 4.44 17.15 -5.62
N THR A 167 4.16 16.00 -5.02
CA THR A 167 5.21 15.07 -4.59
C THR A 167 6.04 14.52 -5.75
N THR A 168 5.39 14.24 -6.89
CA THR A 168 6.06 13.74 -8.09
C THR A 168 6.97 14.79 -8.73
N GLY A 169 6.49 16.04 -8.85
CA GLY A 169 7.27 17.14 -9.42
C GLY A 169 8.47 17.50 -8.56
N ALA A 170 8.28 17.62 -7.23
CA ALA A 170 9.36 17.87 -6.29
C ALA A 170 10.42 16.74 -6.31
N THR A 171 9.98 15.49 -6.43
CA THR A 171 10.90 14.34 -6.57
C THR A 171 11.71 14.43 -7.87
N GLY A 172 11.04 14.69 -9.01
CA GLY A 172 11.71 14.85 -10.30
C GLY A 172 12.75 15.97 -10.28
N TYR A 173 12.40 17.12 -9.69
CA TYR A 173 13.28 18.27 -9.52
C TYR A 173 14.55 17.92 -8.74
N ILE A 174 14.40 17.33 -7.54
CA ILE A 174 15.55 16.96 -6.70
C ILE A 174 16.41 15.91 -7.39
N GLN A 175 15.79 14.94 -8.06
CA GLN A 175 16.50 13.92 -8.82
C GLN A 175 17.30 14.56 -9.96
N SER A 176 16.74 15.50 -10.72
CA SER A 176 17.45 16.20 -11.78
C SER A 176 18.73 16.88 -11.31
N ILE A 177 18.67 17.58 -10.17
CA ILE A 177 19.85 18.18 -9.54
C ILE A 177 20.85 17.09 -9.15
N THR A 178 20.37 16.03 -8.49
CA THR A 178 21.19 14.92 -8.00
C THR A 178 21.94 14.25 -9.15
N TYR A 179 21.23 13.78 -10.17
CA TYR A 179 21.83 13.09 -11.31
C TYR A 179 22.80 13.99 -12.07
N THR A 180 22.45 15.26 -12.30
CA THR A 180 23.33 16.24 -12.94
C THR A 180 24.63 16.42 -12.18
N LEU A 181 24.59 16.65 -10.87
CA LEU A 181 25.82 16.87 -10.08
C LEU A 181 26.62 15.57 -9.88
N THR A 182 25.95 14.43 -9.70
CA THR A 182 26.64 13.13 -9.55
C THR A 182 27.27 12.63 -10.84
N SER A 183 26.86 13.16 -12.01
CA SER A 183 27.44 12.79 -13.31
C SER A 183 28.88 13.27 -13.51
N LEU A 184 29.38 14.16 -12.65
CA LEU A 184 30.76 14.66 -12.68
C LEU A 184 31.79 13.69 -12.11
N ARG A 185 31.34 12.59 -11.48
CA ARG A 185 32.21 11.56 -10.91
C ARG A 185 32.62 10.51 -11.92
#